data_AF-A0A7S2TWL8-F1
#
_entry.id   AF-A0A7S2TWL8-F1
#
_cell.length_a   1.000
_cell.length_b   1.000
_cell.length_c   1.000
_cell.angle_alpha   90.00
_cell.angle_beta   90.00
_cell.angle_gamma   90.00
#
_symmetry.space_group_name_H-M   'P 1'
#
loop_
_entity.id
_entity.type
_entity.pdbx_description
1 polymer ?
#
loop_
_entity_poly.entity_id
_entity_poly.type
_entity_poly.pdbx_seq_one_letter_code
_entity_poly.pdbx_strand_id
1 'polypeptide(L)'
;MKPKTGRLTIVTDNLWYGRFLLQTLNQMIRGRRKHHLFIPAELTTTEEHEEKDRAGRFVLWSGAPGPWCGHPVAASSYFDRIWKRESKIERYVLAVVKA
;
A
#
# COMPACT_ATOMS: atom_id res chain seq x y z
N MET A 1 -11.93 -22.97 -7.69
CA MET A 1 -12.60 -21.80 -7.07
C MET A 1 -11.56 -20.68 -6.95
N LYS A 2 -11.63 -19.62 -7.78
CA LYS A 2 -10.67 -18.50 -7.71
C LYS A 2 -10.90 -17.71 -6.42
N PRO A 3 -9.86 -17.29 -5.68
CA PRO A 3 -10.05 -16.49 -4.48
C PRO A 3 -10.73 -15.16 -4.84
N LYS A 4 -11.80 -14.82 -4.13
CA LYS A 4 -12.61 -13.60 -4.33
C LYS A 4 -11.93 -12.33 -3.79
N THR A 5 -10.70 -12.41 -3.29
CA THR A 5 -10.04 -11.38 -2.48
C THR A 5 -8.72 -10.94 -3.10
N GLY A 6 -8.78 -10.00 -4.05
CA GLY A 6 -7.58 -9.39 -4.63
C GLY A 6 -7.00 -8.34 -3.70
N ARG A 7 -5.70 -8.42 -3.40
CA ARG A 7 -4.94 -7.34 -2.73
C ARG A 7 -4.17 -6.53 -3.75
N LEU A 8 -4.17 -5.21 -3.59
CA LEU A 8 -3.33 -4.30 -4.34
C LEU A 8 -2.38 -3.62 -3.35
N THR A 9 -1.09 -3.76 -3.63
CA THR A 9 -0.02 -3.12 -2.85
C THR A 9 0.77 -2.24 -3.78
N ILE A 10 0.83 -0.96 -3.43
CA ILE A 10 1.62 0.04 -4.12
C ILE A 10 2.81 0.36 -3.23
N VAL A 11 4.01 0.23 -3.80
CA VAL A 11 5.27 0.61 -3.16
C VAL A 11 5.87 1.72 -4.00
N THR A 12 6.24 2.82 -3.35
CA THR A 12 6.83 4.01 -4.00
C THR A 12 7.93 4.58 -3.12
N ASP A 13 8.95 5.15 -3.74
CA ASP A 13 9.99 5.97 -3.10
C ASP A 13 9.63 7.47 -3.07
N ASN A 14 8.60 7.86 -3.81
CA ASN A 14 8.12 9.23 -3.90
C ASN A 14 6.96 9.48 -2.92
N LEU A 15 7.23 10.23 -1.84
CA LEU A 15 6.24 10.59 -0.81
C LEU A 15 5.05 11.35 -1.39
N TRP A 16 5.33 12.32 -2.27
CA TRP A 16 4.29 13.14 -2.87
C TRP A 16 3.32 12.28 -3.69
N TYR A 17 3.84 11.33 -4.46
CA TYR A 17 3.02 10.39 -5.22
C TYR A 17 2.19 9.48 -4.30
N GLY A 18 2.79 8.98 -3.21
CA GLY A 18 2.07 8.19 -2.19
C GLY A 18 0.89 8.96 -1.58
N ARG A 19 1.10 10.24 -1.22
CA ARG A 19 0.05 11.13 -0.70
C ARG A 19 -1.05 11.39 -1.72
N PHE A 20 -0.68 11.61 -2.98
CA PHE A 20 -1.64 11.82 -4.07
C PHE A 20 -2.57 10.61 -4.26
N LEU A 21 -2.01 9.40 -4.28
CA LEU A 21 -2.78 8.16 -4.38
C LEU A 21 -3.69 7.96 -3.16
N LEU A 22 -3.17 8.20 -1.96
CA LEU A 22 -3.92 8.12 -0.72
C LEU A 22 -5.17 9.02 -0.74
N GLN A 23 -5.01 10.28 -1.19
CA GLN A 23 -6.13 11.22 -1.30
C GLN A 23 -7.14 10.80 -2.38
N THR A 24 -6.65 10.27 -3.51
CA THR A 24 -7.50 9.76 -4.58
C THR A 24 -8.40 8.63 -4.07
N LEU A 25 -7.84 7.66 -3.34
CA LEU A 25 -8.62 6.58 -2.73
C LEU A 25 -9.69 7.09 -1.77
N ASN A 26 -9.35 8.05 -0.91
CA ASN A 26 -10.29 8.64 0.04
C ASN A 26 -11.44 9.38 -0.67
N GLN A 27 -11.14 10.11 -1.76
CA GLN A 27 -12.16 10.79 -2.56
C GLN A 27 -13.10 9.80 -3.27
N MET A 28 -12.59 8.67 -3.77
CA MET A 28 -13.39 7.64 -4.43
C MET A 28 -14.45 7.03 -3.50
N ILE A 29 -14.14 6.88 -2.20
CA ILE A 29 -15.11 6.36 -1.21
C ILE A 29 -16.13 7.43 -0.79
N ARG A 30 -15.74 8.71 -0.74
CA ARG A 30 -16.59 9.82 -0.29
C ARG A 30 -17.53 10.37 -1.37
N GLY A 31 -17.32 10.02 -2.64
CA GLY A 31 -18.13 10.49 -3.76
C GLY A 31 -19.59 9.98 -3.77
N ARG A 32 -20.47 10.71 -4.48
CA ARG A 32 -21.91 10.38 -4.64
C ARG A 32 -22.17 9.00 -5.24
N ARG A 33 -21.22 8.47 -6.02
CA ARG A 33 -21.17 7.06 -6.44
C ARG A 33 -20.18 6.37 -5.53
N LYS A 34 -20.69 5.66 -4.51
CA LYS A 34 -19.88 4.86 -3.58
C LYS A 34 -19.23 3.72 -4.36
N HIS A 35 -18.10 3.98 -5.00
CA HIS A 35 -17.30 2.96 -5.65
C HIS A 35 -16.49 2.25 -4.57
N HIS A 36 -17.10 1.25 -3.93
CA HIS A 36 -16.41 0.33 -3.02
C HIS A 36 -15.56 -0.67 -3.81
N LEU A 37 -14.70 -0.19 -4.72
CA LEU A 37 -13.78 -1.09 -5.43
C LEU A 37 -12.67 -1.55 -4.51
N PHE A 38 -12.26 -0.71 -3.56
CA PHE A 38 -11.18 -0.96 -2.64
C PHE A 38 -11.54 -0.50 -1.22
N ILE A 39 -11.15 -1.29 -0.22
CA ILE A 39 -11.17 -0.93 1.20
C ILE A 39 -9.74 -1.07 1.77
N PRO A 40 -9.43 -0.45 2.92
CA PRO A 40 -8.11 -0.57 3.53
C PRO A 40 -7.76 -2.03 3.80
N ALA A 41 -6.50 -2.41 3.55
CA ALA A 41 -6.01 -3.69 4.02
C ALA A 41 -5.86 -3.65 5.55
N GLU A 42 -6.36 -4.68 6.23
CA GLU A 42 -6.12 -4.85 7.67
C GLU A 42 -4.63 -5.13 7.92
N LEU A 43 -4.02 -4.38 8.84
CA LEU A 43 -2.68 -4.70 9.31
C LEU A 43 -2.76 -5.80 10.35
N THR A 44 -2.21 -6.96 10.00
CA THR A 44 -2.05 -8.09 10.93
C THR A 44 -0.60 -8.24 11.40
N THR A 45 0.19 -7.17 11.36
CA THR A 45 1.64 -7.24 11.58
C THR A 45 2.08 -6.68 12.94
N THR A 46 3.10 -7.30 13.51
CA THR A 46 3.88 -6.86 14.68
C THR A 46 5.14 -6.08 14.29
N GLU A 47 5.39 -5.87 12.99
CA GLU A 47 6.55 -5.10 12.49
C GLU A 47 6.34 -3.59 12.67
N GLU A 48 7.43 -2.86 12.92
CA GLU A 48 7.46 -1.41 13.08
C GLU A 48 7.28 -0.69 11.74
N HIS A 49 6.03 -0.55 11.28
CA HIS A 49 5.68 0.37 10.21
C HIS A 49 5.27 1.71 10.82
N GLU A 50 6.01 2.78 10.52
CA GLU A 50 5.62 4.13 10.93
C GLU A 50 4.59 4.68 9.93
N GLU A 51 3.43 5.09 10.44
CA GLU A 51 2.40 5.80 9.67
C GLU A 51 2.96 7.16 9.21
N LYS A 52 2.98 7.39 7.89
CA LYS A 52 3.43 8.66 7.31
C LYS A 52 2.30 9.61 6.97
N ASP A 53 1.14 9.08 6.59
CA ASP A 53 -0.03 9.90 6.30
C ASP A 53 -1.33 9.06 6.32
N ARG A 54 -2.47 9.73 6.48
CA ARG A 54 -3.79 9.10 6.55
C ARG A 54 -4.86 9.94 5.87
N ALA A 55 -5.69 9.28 5.07
CA ALA A 55 -6.88 9.88 4.48
C ALA A 55 -8.09 8.98 4.71
N GLY A 56 -8.95 9.39 5.65
CA GLY A 56 -10.09 8.59 6.07
C GLY A 56 -9.62 7.27 6.70
N ARG A 57 -9.99 6.14 6.07
CA ARG A 57 -9.60 4.81 6.54
C ARG A 57 -8.32 4.26 5.88
N PHE A 58 -7.78 4.94 4.88
CA PHE A 58 -6.56 4.53 4.20
C PHE A 58 -5.33 5.12 4.89
N VAL A 59 -4.23 4.37 4.88
CA VAL A 59 -2.99 4.74 5.55
C VAL A 59 -1.81 4.52 4.60
N LEU A 60 -0.92 5.49 4.57
CA LEU A 60 0.37 5.41 3.91
C LEU A 60 1.43 5.11 4.97
N TRP A 61 2.08 3.96 4.84
CA TRP A 61 3.12 3.50 5.77
C TRP A 61 4.49 3.80 5.22
N SER A 62 5.48 3.97 6.07
CA SER A 62 6.88 3.94 5.64
C SER A 62 7.50 2.55 5.78
N GLY A 63 8.53 2.29 4.98
CA GLY A 63 9.33 1.07 5.06
C GLY A 63 8.98 0.04 3.98
N ALA A 64 9.44 -1.18 4.18
CA ALA A 64 9.25 -2.26 3.21
C ALA A 64 7.82 -2.84 3.27
N PRO A 65 7.27 -3.32 2.14
CA PRO A 65 6.02 -4.07 2.16
C PRO A 65 6.15 -5.32 3.04
N GLY A 66 5.31 -5.45 4.08
CA GLY A 66 5.29 -6.60 4.98
C GLY A 66 4.24 -7.66 4.60
N PRO A 67 4.17 -8.80 5.30
CA PRO A 67 3.22 -9.88 5.00
C PRO A 67 1.75 -9.43 4.94
N TRP A 68 1.39 -8.40 5.73
CA TRP A 68 0.06 -7.81 5.80
C TRP A 68 -0.43 -7.21 4.47
N CYS A 69 0.47 -6.74 3.61
CA CYS A 69 0.10 -6.20 2.31
C CYS A 69 -0.04 -7.31 1.24
N GLY A 70 0.09 -8.59 1.59
CA GLY A 70 -0.02 -9.69 0.62
C GLY A 70 1.06 -9.67 -0.47
N HIS A 71 2.18 -8.99 -0.23
CA HIS A 71 3.34 -8.97 -1.10
C HIS A 71 4.10 -10.30 -0.97
N PRO A 72 4.16 -11.15 -2.01
CA PRO A 72 4.84 -12.42 -1.94
C PRO A 72 6.36 -12.21 -1.93
N VAL A 73 7.01 -12.53 -0.81
CA VAL A 73 8.46 -12.43 -0.58
C VAL A 73 9.30 -13.19 -1.64
N ALA A 74 8.69 -14.15 -2.35
CA ALA A 74 9.35 -14.98 -3.36
C ALA A 74 9.52 -14.32 -4.74
N ALA A 75 8.88 -13.18 -5.00
CA ALA A 75 8.98 -12.50 -6.30
C ALA A 75 10.05 -11.40 -6.24
N SER A 76 11.26 -11.65 -6.75
CA SER A 76 12.23 -10.56 -6.90
C SER A 76 11.79 -9.65 -8.04
N SER A 77 11.23 -8.48 -7.71
CA SER A 77 10.93 -7.45 -8.69
C SER A 77 12.22 -6.80 -9.19
N TYR A 78 12.19 -6.20 -10.38
CA TYR A 78 13.24 -5.30 -10.84
C TYR A 78 13.51 -4.19 -9.79
N PHE A 79 12.46 -3.73 -9.12
CA PHE A 79 12.54 -2.76 -8.02
C PHE A 79 13.30 -3.29 -6.79
N ASP A 80 13.17 -4.58 -6.46
CA ASP A 80 13.91 -5.18 -5.33
C ASP A 80 15.41 -5.29 -5.60
N ARG A 81 15.80 -5.44 -6.87
CA ARG A 81 17.22 -5.49 -7.26
C ARG A 81 17.88 -4.12 -7.23
N ILE A 82 17.18 -3.08 -7.67
CA ILE A 82 17.64 -1.70 -7.52
C ILE A 82 17.75 -1.33 -6.04
N TRP A 83 16.78 -1.76 -5.23
CA TRP A 83 16.75 -1.52 -3.79
C TRP A 83 17.96 -2.07 -3.03
N LYS A 84 18.36 -3.31 -3.33
CA LYS A 84 19.53 -3.92 -2.67
C LYS A 84 20.85 -3.20 -3.03
N ARG A 85 20.86 -2.38 -4.08
CA ARG A 85 22.03 -1.65 -4.55
C ARG A 85 22.16 -0.23 -3.97
N GLU A 86 21.05 0.43 -3.64
CA GLU A 86 21.07 1.82 -3.18
C GLU A 86 20.69 1.93 -1.70
N SER A 87 21.68 2.34 -0.89
CA SER A 87 21.51 2.56 0.55
C SER A 87 20.50 3.67 0.84
N LYS A 88 19.40 3.31 1.51
CA LYS A 88 18.41 4.20 2.17
C LYS A 88 17.63 5.14 1.25
N ILE A 89 16.78 4.57 0.40
CA ILE A 89 15.64 5.31 -0.15
C ILE A 89 14.45 5.11 0.79
N GLU A 90 13.86 6.18 1.33
CA GLU A 90 12.61 6.06 2.09
C GLU A 90 11.54 5.42 1.20
N ARG A 91 10.88 4.36 1.70
CA ARG A 91 9.74 3.74 1.02
C ARG A 91 8.46 4.15 1.66
N TYR A 92 7.42 4.17 0.83
CA TYR A 92 6.05 4.29 1.26
C TYR A 92 5.21 3.17 0.67
N VAL A 93 4.36 2.58 1.52
CA VAL A 93 3.53 1.42 1.20
C VAL A 93 2.07 1.78 1.43
N LEU A 94 1.25 1.53 0.41
CA LEU A 94 -0.20 1.68 0.44
C LEU A 94 -0.81 0.35 0.02
N ALA A 95 -1.54 -0.29 0.94
CA ALA A 95 -2.18 -1.57 0.70
C ALA A 95 -3.71 -1.49 0.83
N VAL A 96 -4.40 -2.05 -0.15
CA VAL A 96 -5.85 -2.10 -0.21
C VAL A 96 -6.32 -3.49 -0.63
N VAL A 97 -7.53 -3.86 -0.22
CA VAL A 97 -8.22 -5.08 -0.67
C VAL A 97 -9.38 -4.70 -1.56
N LYS A 98 -9.64 -5.50 -2.59
CA LYS A 98 -10.85 -5.41 -3.38
C LYS A 98 -12.06 -5.66 -2.47
N ALA A 99 -13.03 -4.74 -2.46
CA ALA A 99 -14.26 -4.90 -1.68
C ALA A 99 -15.23 -5.91 -2.29
#